data_AF-S4PLE7-F1
#
_entry.id   AF-S4PLE7-F1
#
_cell.length_a   1.000
_cell.length_b   1.000
_cell.length_c   1.000
_cell.angle_alpha   90.00
_cell.angle_beta   90.00
_cell.angle_gamma   90.00
#
_symmetry.space_group_name_H-M   'P 1'
#
loop_
_entity.id
_entity.type
_entity.pdbx_description
1 polymer ?
#
loop_
_entity_poly.entity_id
_entity_poly.type
_entity_poly.pdbx_seq_one_letter_code
_entity_poly.pdbx_strand_id
1 'polypeptide(L)'
;MIPIVYTVYGFAIFFMIAWICLWLIHIMALSYSKWKLHRTVDRSAPEQPYLGVSILKPLTGVDPNLFSNLETFFTMNYPTYELLFCVEGEHDPAVML
;
A
#
# COMPACT_ATOMS: atom_id res chain seq x y z
N MET A 1 -1.19 53.44 -17.21
CA MET A 1 -2.24 52.46 -16.84
C MET A 1 -2.17 51.20 -17.69
N ILE A 2 -2.15 51.31 -19.03
CA ILE A 2 -2.03 50.17 -19.98
C ILE A 2 -0.85 49.20 -19.70
N PRO A 3 0.40 49.64 -19.43
CA PRO A 3 1.52 48.71 -19.20
C PRO A 3 1.38 47.88 -17.92
N ILE A 4 0.83 48.46 -16.85
CA ILE A 4 0.57 47.77 -15.58
C ILE A 4 -0.42 46.63 -15.79
N VAL A 5 -1.47 46.88 -16.57
CA VAL A 5 -2.50 45.89 -16.90
C VAL A 5 -1.88 44.68 -17.63
N TYR A 6 -1.02 44.90 -18.63
CA TYR A 6 -0.33 43.79 -19.31
C TYR A 6 0.60 42.99 -18.40
N THR A 7 1.33 43.65 -17.50
CA THR A 7 2.19 42.93 -16.54
C THR A 7 1.38 42.04 -15.59
N VAL A 8 0.23 42.53 -15.11
CA VAL A 8 -0.66 41.75 -14.23
C VAL A 8 -1.24 40.54 -14.96
N TYR A 9 -1.70 40.72 -16.20
CA TYR A 9 -2.17 39.59 -17.02
C TYR A 9 -1.06 38.57 -17.30
N GLY A 10 0.18 39.03 -17.55
CA GLY A 10 1.34 38.15 -17.73
C GLY A 10 1.59 37.27 -16.51
N PHE A 11 1.60 37.85 -15.30
CA PHE A 11 1.75 37.09 -14.06
C PHE A 11 0.59 36.12 -13.83
N ALA A 12 -0.65 36.56 -14.07
CA ALA A 12 -1.83 35.70 -13.91
C ALA A 12 -1.77 34.46 -14.83
N ILE A 13 -1.37 34.64 -16.09
CA ILE A 13 -1.19 33.54 -17.04
C ILE A 13 -0.06 32.61 -16.57
N PHE A 14 1.08 33.16 -16.13
CA PHE A 14 2.20 32.37 -15.62
C PHE A 14 1.79 31.49 -14.44
N PHE A 15 1.14 32.05 -13.43
CA PHE A 15 0.68 31.28 -12.26
C PHE A 15 -0.41 30.27 -12.63
N MET A 16 -1.31 30.60 -13.56
CA MET A 16 -2.31 29.66 -14.06
C MET A 16 -1.67 28.46 -14.75
N ILE A 17 -0.66 28.69 -15.60
CA ILE A 17 0.09 27.62 -16.26
C ILE A 17 0.82 26.77 -15.22
N ALA A 18 1.53 27.40 -14.28
CA ALA A 18 2.24 26.68 -13.22
C ALA A 18 1.30 25.81 -12.37
N TRP A 19 0.11 26.34 -12.03
CA TRP A 19 -0.94 25.61 -11.33
C TRP A 19 -1.42 24.39 -12.11
N ILE A 20 -1.73 24.56 -13.41
CA ILE A 20 -2.13 23.45 -14.29
C ILE A 20 -1.03 22.39 -14.37
N CYS A 21 0.23 22.78 -14.55
CA CYS A 21 1.37 21.87 -14.58
C CYS A 21 1.48 21.06 -13.27
N LEU A 22 1.31 21.70 -12.12
CA LEU A 22 1.36 21.03 -10.82
C LEU A 22 0.23 20.00 -10.67
N TRP A 23 -0.99 20.32 -11.09
CA TRP A 23 -2.10 19.36 -11.12
C TRP A 23 -1.84 18.19 -12.06
N LEU A 24 -1.27 18.43 -13.24
CA LEU A 24 -0.89 17.36 -14.17
C LEU A 24 0.13 16.41 -13.54
N ILE A 25 1.13 16.93 -12.81
CA ILE A 25 2.11 16.12 -12.09
C ILE A 25 1.41 15.24 -11.04
N HIS A 26 0.47 15.78 -10.26
CA HIS A 26 -0.27 14.99 -9.28
C HIS A 26 -1.12 13.90 -9.94
N ILE A 27 -1.82 14.20 -11.03
CA ILE A 27 -2.62 13.22 -11.78
C ILE A 27 -1.71 12.11 -12.34
N MET A 28 -0.55 12.46 -12.90
CA MET A 28 0.44 11.50 -13.37
C MET A 28 0.97 10.62 -12.24
N ALA A 29 1.28 11.20 -11.07
CA ALA A 29 1.77 10.45 -9.92
C ALA A 29 0.72 9.48 -9.36
N LEU A 30 -0.55 9.89 -9.26
CA LEU A 30 -1.64 9.05 -8.78
C LEU A 30 -1.97 7.94 -9.78
N SER A 31 -2.03 8.26 -11.07
CA SER A 31 -2.26 7.25 -12.12
C SER A 31 -1.13 6.23 -12.20
N TYR A 32 0.13 6.68 -12.14
CA TYR A 32 1.29 5.78 -12.11
C TYR A 32 1.30 4.91 -10.86
N SER A 33 1.05 5.49 -9.69
CA SER A 33 0.98 4.74 -8.42
C SER A 33 -0.11 3.68 -8.47
N LYS A 34 -1.31 4.03 -8.95
CA LYS A 34 -2.42 3.08 -9.11
C LYS A 34 -2.04 1.97 -10.09
N TRP A 35 -1.50 2.31 -11.26
CA TRP A 35 -1.09 1.32 -12.25
C TRP A 35 -0.01 0.38 -11.73
N LYS A 36 1.03 0.92 -11.08
CA LYS A 36 2.16 0.15 -10.56
C LYS A 36 1.77 -0.73 -9.37
N LEU A 37 1.02 -0.19 -8.41
CA LEU A 37 0.66 -0.89 -7.17
C LEU A 37 -0.47 -1.87 -7.38
N HIS A 38 -1.43 -1.58 -8.27
CA HIS A 38 -2.55 -2.48 -8.58
C HIS A 38 -2.25 -3.38 -9.78
N ARG A 39 -1.00 -3.43 -10.26
CA ARG A 39 -0.63 -4.41 -11.28
C ARG A 39 -0.83 -5.79 -10.68
N THR A 40 -1.80 -6.53 -11.21
CA THR A 40 -2.05 -7.90 -10.80
C THR A 40 -0.81 -8.72 -11.07
N VAL A 41 -0.33 -9.42 -10.04
CA VAL A 41 0.70 -10.46 -10.22
C VAL A 41 0.07 -11.58 -11.04
N ASP A 42 0.79 -12.06 -12.05
CA ASP A 42 0.35 -13.22 -12.82
C ASP A 42 0.14 -14.41 -11.87
N ARG A 43 -1.07 -14.97 -11.89
CA ARG A 43 -1.47 -16.13 -11.06
C ARG A 43 -1.44 -17.43 -11.86
N SER A 44 -0.80 -17.43 -13.03
CA SER A 44 -0.55 -18.65 -13.80
C SER A 44 0.10 -19.70 -12.91
N ALA A 45 -0.28 -20.96 -13.12
CA ALA A 45 0.29 -22.07 -12.37
C ALA A 45 1.82 -22.05 -12.58
N PRO A 46 2.61 -22.13 -11.50
CA PRO A 46 4.06 -22.13 -11.64
C PRO A 46 4.50 -23.41 -12.37
N GLU A 47 5.57 -23.33 -13.16
CA GLU A 47 6.15 -24.50 -13.82
C GLU A 47 6.69 -25.54 -12.81
N GLN A 48 7.00 -25.09 -11.59
CA GLN A 48 7.47 -25.91 -10.48
C GLN A 48 6.55 -25.72 -9.26
N PRO A 49 6.26 -26.78 -8.49
CA PRO A 49 5.49 -26.65 -7.24
C PRO A 49 6.16 -25.66 -6.28
N TYR A 50 5.37 -24.82 -5.61
CA TYR A 50 5.88 -23.97 -4.54
C TYR A 50 6.41 -24.83 -3.38
N LEU A 51 7.52 -24.39 -2.78
CA LEU A 51 8.08 -25.03 -1.58
C LEU A 51 7.19 -24.77 -0.36
N GLY A 52 7.19 -25.67 0.61
CA GLY A 52 6.57 -25.40 1.91
C GLY A 52 7.33 -24.27 2.63
N VAL A 53 6.59 -23.36 3.27
CA VAL A 53 7.17 -22.22 3.99
C VAL A 53 6.69 -22.13 5.43
N SER A 54 7.56 -21.60 6.30
CA SER A 54 7.22 -21.28 7.68
C SER A 54 7.05 -19.77 7.82
N ILE A 55 5.86 -19.33 8.23
CA ILE A 55 5.53 -17.93 8.41
C ILE A 55 5.71 -17.58 9.88
N LEU A 56 6.74 -16.80 10.19
CA LEU A 56 6.95 -16.26 11.53
C LEU A 56 6.05 -15.04 11.73
N LYS A 57 5.11 -15.12 12.67
CA LYS A 57 4.19 -14.03 13.00
C LYS A 57 4.38 -13.58 14.45
N PRO A 58 5.19 -12.54 14.70
CA PRO A 58 5.25 -11.92 16.01
C PRO A 58 3.91 -11.25 16.32
N LEU A 59 3.38 -11.55 17.51
CA LEU A 59 2.20 -10.97 18.10
C LEU A 59 2.64 -10.09 19.25
N THR A 60 1.91 -9.00 19.48
CA THR A 60 2.18 -8.11 20.61
C THR A 60 0.88 -7.44 21.04
N GLY A 61 0.47 -7.70 22.28
CA GLY A 61 -0.57 -6.94 22.95
C GLY A 61 -1.98 -7.05 22.35
N VAL A 62 -2.72 -5.94 22.43
CA VAL A 62 -4.16 -5.85 22.15
C VAL A 62 -4.46 -5.12 20.83
N ASP A 63 -3.88 -5.56 19.71
CA ASP A 63 -4.28 -5.03 18.40
C ASP A 63 -5.77 -5.33 18.16
N PRO A 64 -6.65 -4.31 18.05
CA PRO A 64 -8.09 -4.51 17.85
C PRO A 64 -8.41 -5.31 16.58
N ASN A 65 -7.51 -5.33 15.61
CA ASN A 65 -7.66 -6.05 14.35
C ASN A 65 -6.84 -7.35 14.33
N LEU A 66 -6.30 -7.80 15.46
CA LEU A 66 -5.40 -8.96 15.48
C LEU A 66 -6.06 -10.20 14.89
N PHE A 67 -7.31 -10.49 15.26
CA PHE A 67 -8.07 -11.61 14.70
C PHE A 67 -8.20 -11.51 13.17
N SER A 68 -8.70 -10.39 12.65
CA SER A 68 -8.88 -10.19 11.21
C SER A 68 -7.54 -10.24 10.46
N ASN A 69 -6.47 -9.72 11.06
CA ASN A 69 -5.14 -9.79 10.50
C ASN A 69 -4.64 -11.24 10.43
N LEU A 70 -4.88 -12.04 11.47
CA LEU A 70 -4.51 -13.45 11.51
C LEU A 70 -5.34 -14.30 10.53
N GLU A 71 -6.63 -14.04 10.39
CA GLU A 71 -7.53 -14.70 9.43
C GLU A 71 -6.99 -14.64 7.99
N THR A 72 -6.32 -13.53 7.61
CA THR A 72 -5.73 -13.41 6.26
C THR A 72 -4.64 -14.45 5.98
N PHE A 73 -3.94 -14.94 7.01
CA PHE A 73 -2.93 -15.99 6.84
C PHE A 73 -3.57 -17.36 6.63
N PHE A 74 -4.66 -17.65 7.34
CA PHE A 74 -5.41 -18.91 7.20
C PHE A 74 -6.16 -19.03 5.86
N THR A 75 -6.52 -17.89 5.28
CA THR A 75 -7.23 -17.81 3.99
C THR A 75 -6.31 -17.54 2.80
N MET A 76 -4.99 -17.55 3.03
CA MET A 76 -3.99 -17.33 1.98
C MET A 76 -4.03 -18.46 0.94
N ASN A 77 -4.02 -18.08 -0.33
CA ASN A 77 -3.90 -19.02 -1.45
C ASN A 77 -2.43 -19.42 -1.68
N TYR A 78 -1.87 -20.19 -0.74
CA TYR A 78 -0.53 -20.79 -0.84
C TYR A 78 -0.62 -22.29 -0.50
N PRO A 79 0.04 -23.19 -1.26
CA PRO A 79 -0.27 -24.62 -1.20
C PRO A 79 0.08 -25.29 0.13
N THR A 80 1.24 -24.97 0.72
CA THR A 80 1.70 -25.59 1.95
C THR A 80 2.45 -24.57 2.79
N TYR A 81 1.98 -24.30 4.00
CA TYR A 81 2.65 -23.41 4.93
C TYR A 81 2.36 -23.82 6.38
N GLU A 82 3.23 -23.40 7.28
CA GLU A 82 2.98 -23.39 8.72
C GLU A 82 3.03 -21.96 9.24
N LEU A 83 2.31 -21.69 10.33
CA LEU A 83 2.26 -20.37 10.97
C LEU A 83 2.82 -20.51 12.39
N LEU A 84 3.90 -19.78 12.66
CA LEU A 84 4.61 -19.79 13.94
C LEU A 84 4.31 -18.49 14.67
N PHE A 85 3.48 -18.55 15.70
CA PHE A 85 3.14 -17.40 16.53
C PHE A 85 4.24 -17.15 17.56
N CYS A 86 4.77 -15.93 17.58
CA CYS A 86 5.74 -15.50 18.58
C CYS A 86 5.09 -14.46 19.49
N VAL A 87 4.83 -14.83 20.73
CA VAL A 87 4.36 -13.93 21.78
C VAL A 87 5.52 -13.57 22.70
N GLU A 88 5.47 -12.41 23.35
CA GLU A 88 6.54 -11.96 24.25
C GLU A 88 6.67 -12.88 25.48
N GLY A 89 5.55 -13.42 25.96
CA GLY A 89 5.51 -14.38 27.05
C GLY A 89 4.09 -14.94 27.27
N GLU A 90 3.95 -15.83 28.26
CA GLU A 90 2.68 -16.52 28.55
C GLU A 90 1.52 -15.59 28.93
N HIS A 91 1.83 -14.39 29.40
CA HIS A 91 0.85 -13.38 29.83
C HIS A 91 0.58 -12.30 28.77
N ASP A 92 1.10 -12.47 27.54
CA ASP A 92 0.81 -11.54 26.46
C ASP A 92 -0.70 -11.59 26.13
N PRO A 93 -1.41 -10.44 26.10
CA PRO A 93 -2.82 -10.40 25.72
C PRO A 93 -3.14 -11.08 24.38
N ALA A 94 -2.18 -11.13 23.46
CA ALA A 94 -2.32 -11.81 22.17
C ALA A 94 -2.57 -13.33 22.29
N VAL A 95 -2.24 -13.95 23.43
CA VAL A 95 -2.48 -15.38 23.69
C VAL A 95 -3.97 -15.68 23.90
N MET A 96 -4.77 -14.68 24.29
CA MET A 96 -6.19 -14.88 24.62
C MET A 96 -7.14 -14.76 23.41
N LEU A 97 -6.61 -14.50 22.22
CA LEU A 97 -7.36 -14.38 20.97
C LEU A 97 -7.65 -15.74 20.33
#